data_AF-A0A962UC49-F1
#
_entry.id   AF-A0A962UC49-F1
#
_cell.length_a   1.000
_cell.length_b   1.000
_cell.length_c   1.000
_cell.angle_alpha   90.00
_cell.angle_beta   90.00
_cell.angle_gamma   90.00
#
_symmetry.space_group_name_H-M   'P 1'
#
loop_
_entity.id
_entity.type
_entity.pdbx_description
1 polymer ?
#
loop_
_entity_poly.entity_id
_entity_poly.type
_entity_poly.pdbx_seq_one_letter_code
_entity_poly.pdbx_strand_id
1 'polypeptide(L)' 'MSDKIMAFFALATMVTFLGVVAWFVPDIDLIIVIAFVSLLATYDFWRSFRDPGKHNDV' A
#
# COMPACT_ATOMS: atom_id res chain seq x y z
N MET A 1 -16.35 10.71 -2.94
CA MET A 1 -16.63 9.69 -1.89
C MET A 1 -16.17 8.30 -2.33
N SER A 2 -16.31 7.96 -3.62
CA SER A 2 -15.76 6.73 -4.24
C SER A 2 -14.24 6.59 -4.10
N ASP A 3 -13.48 7.70 -4.17
CA ASP A 3 -12.01 7.66 -4.06
C ASP A 3 -11.52 7.13 -2.71
N LYS A 4 -12.22 7.42 -1.62
CA LYS A 4 -11.88 6.91 -0.29
C LYS A 4 -12.12 5.40 -0.18
N ILE A 5 -13.16 4.90 -0.84
CA ILE A 5 -13.50 3.47 -0.87
C ILE A 5 -12.49 2.71 -1.74
N MET A 6 -12.15 3.25 -2.92
CA MET A 6 -11.11 2.70 -3.80
C MET A 6 -9.73 2.70 -3.12
N ALA A 7 -9.38 3.79 -2.43
CA ALA A 7 -8.17 3.88 -1.63
C ALA A 7 -8.17 2.81 -0.52
N PHE A 8 -9.25 2.69 0.26
CA PHE A 8 -9.34 1.66 1.30
C PHE A 8 -9.22 0.24 0.76
N PHE A 9 -9.91 -0.08 -0.34
CA PHE A 9 -9.82 -1.39 -0.98
C PHE A 9 -8.43 -1.69 -1.55
N ALA A 10 -7.78 -0.71 -2.18
CA ALA A 10 -6.42 -0.86 -2.67
C ALA A 10 -5.44 -1.14 -1.51
N LEU A 11 -5.57 -0.44 -0.38
CA LEU A 11 -4.76 -0.66 0.81
C LEU A 11 -4.99 -2.06 1.39
N ALA A 12 -6.27 -2.41 1.59
CA ALA A 12 -6.66 -3.69 2.17
C ALA A 12 -6.18 -4.86 1.32
N THR A 13 -6.34 -4.79 0.00
CA THR A 13 -5.90 -5.84 -0.92
C THR A 13 -4.37 -5.96 -0.94
N MET A 14 -3.67 -4.84 -0.93
CA MET A 14 -2.20 -4.80 -0.91
C MET A 14 -1.64 -5.41 0.38
N VAL A 15 -2.17 -5.03 1.55
CA VAL A 15 -1.75 -5.60 2.85
C VAL A 15 -2.09 -7.10 2.92
N THR A 16 -3.27 -7.50 2.44
CA THR A 16 -3.68 -8.91 2.43
C THR A 16 -2.75 -9.75 1.56
N PHE A 17 -2.40 -9.28 0.37
CA PHE A 17 -1.48 -9.97 -0.53
C PHE A 17 -0.09 -10.15 0.12
N LEU A 18 0.45 -9.08 0.72
CA LEU A 18 1.73 -9.14 1.42
C LEU A 18 1.71 -10.08 2.62
N GLY A 19 0.62 -10.11 3.39
CA GLY A 19 0.44 -11.05 4.50
C GLY A 19 0.41 -12.51 4.04
N VAL A 20 -0.27 -12.81 2.93
CA VAL A 20 -0.30 -14.15 2.34
C VAL A 20 1.10 -14.58 1.89
N VAL A 21 1.85 -13.68 1.25
CA VAL A 21 3.24 -13.95 0.81
C VAL A 21 4.16 -14.20 2.00
N ALA A 22 4.05 -13.40 3.07
CA ALA A 22 4.81 -13.60 4.32
C ALA A 22 4.51 -14.96 4.97
N TRP A 23 3.26 -15.42 4.89
CA TRP A 23 2.83 -16.69 5.48
C TRP A 23 3.28 -17.90 4.67
N PHE A 24 3.24 -17.81 3.34
CA PHE A 24 3.61 -18.92 2.46
C PHE A 24 5.12 -19.11 2.30
N VAL A 25 5.90 -18.04 2.49
CA VAL A 25 7.36 -18.07 2.32
C VAL A 25 8.04 -17.44 3.54
N PRO A 26 8.14 -18.17 4.67
CA PRO A 26 8.78 -17.67 5.89
C PRO A 26 10.31 -17.71 5.78
N ASP A 27 10.88 -16.84 4.94
CA ASP A 27 12.31 -16.56 4.86
C ASP A 27 12.61 -15.20 5.51
N ILE A 28 13.71 -15.10 6.26
CA ILE A 28 14.07 -13.88 7.00
C ILE A 28 14.26 -12.68 6.05
N ASP A 29 14.90 -12.89 4.90
CA ASP A 29 15.09 -11.85 3.88
C ASP A 29 13.74 -11.35 3.35
N LEU A 30 12.77 -12.25 3.18
CA LEU A 30 11.44 -11.89 2.71
C LEU A 30 10.70 -11.06 3.75
N ILE A 31 10.75 -11.43 5.03
CA ILE A 31 10.09 -10.67 6.11
C ILE A 31 10.61 -9.23 6.17
N ILE A 32 11.92 -9.03 6.00
CA ILE A 32 12.54 -7.69 5.98
C ILE A 32 12.02 -6.88 4.80
N VAL A 33 11.98 -7.47 3.60
CA VAL A 33 11.47 -6.80 2.39
C VAL A 33 9.98 -6.45 2.55
N ILE A 34 9.18 -7.36 3.10
CA ILE A 34 7.76 -7.16 3.37
C ILE A 34 7.54 -6.00 4.36
N ALA A 35 8.33 -5.94 5.43
CA ALA A 35 8.29 -4.83 6.37
C ALA A 35 8.63 -3.49 5.69
N PHE A 36 9.64 -3.46 4.83
CA PHE A 36 10.03 -2.26 4.09
C PHE A 36 8.96 -1.81 3.08
N VAL A 37 8.39 -2.76 2.32
CA VAL A 37 7.33 -2.49 1.35
C VAL A 37 6.06 -2.01 2.04
N SER A 38 5.68 -2.61 3.19
CA SER A 38 4.56 -2.14 4.02
C SER A 38 4.76 -0.69 4.46
N LEU A 39 5.97 -0.32 4.87
CA LEU A 39 6.34 1.04 5.26
C LEU A 39 6.20 2.02 4.09
N LEU A 40 6.76 1.65 2.93
CA LEU A 40 6.68 2.46 1.71
C LEU A 40 5.26 2.61 1.21
N ALA A 41 4.44 1.57 1.28
CA ALA A 41 3.06 1.67 0.87
C ALA A 41 2.21 2.48 1.84
N THR A 42 2.47 2.38 3.15
CA THR A 42 1.84 3.27 4.13
C THR A 42 2.21 4.74 3.83
N TYR A 43 3.47 4.99 3.45
CA TYR A 43 3.92 6.31 3.00
C TYR A 43 3.25 6.75 1.70
N ASP A 44 3.12 5.87 0.70
CA ASP A 44 2.46 6.16 -0.57
C ASP A 44 0.97 6.45 -0.37
N PHE A 45 0.30 5.71 0.52
CA PHE A 45 -1.06 5.99 0.95
C PHE A 45 -1.19 7.33 1.64
N TRP A 46 -0.28 7.65 2.56
CA TRP A 46 -0.30 8.95 3.23
C TRP A 46 -0.06 10.09 2.24
N ARG A 47 0.83 9.91 1.27
CA ARG A 47 1.07 10.85 0.17
C ARG A 47 -0.16 10.99 -0.73
N SER A 48 -0.76 9.89 -1.16
CA SER A 48 -1.95 9.86 -2.00
C SER A 48 -3.14 10.56 -1.32
N PHE A 49 -3.30 10.39 -0.01
CA PHE A 49 -4.29 11.13 0.79
C PHE A 49 -3.94 12.62 0.97
N ARG A 50 -2.66 12.99 0.93
CA ARG A 50 -2.17 14.35 1.16
C ARG A 50 -2.01 15.16 -0.13
N ASP A 51 -2.08 14.52 -1.30
CA ASP A 51 -1.96 15.16 -2.61
C ASP A 51 -3.30 15.12 -3.39
N PRO A 52 -4.33 15.90 -2.98
CA PRO A 52 -5.60 16.01 -3.71
C PRO A 52 -5.52 16.95 -4.93
N GLY A 53 -4.34 17.29 -5.47
CA GLY A 53 -4.22 18.44 -6.37
C GLY A 53 -3.17 18.32 -7.46
N LYS A 54 -3.43 17.50 -8.48
CA LYS A 54 -2.85 17.77 -9.80
C LYS A 54 -3.78 17.36 -10.95
N HIS A 55 -4.94 18.00 -11.00
CA HIS A 55 -5.62 18.26 -12.26
C HIS A 55 -5.05 19.59 -12.78
N ASN A 56 -3.91 19.51 -13.47
CA ASN A 56 -3.43 20.63 -14.27
C ASN A 56 -3.75 20.28 -15.72
N ASP A 57 -4.84 20.88 -16.15
CA ASP A 57 -5.29 21.01 -17.53
C ASP A 57 -4.15 21.54 -18.39
N VAL A 58 -3.78 20.76 -19.40
CA VAL A 58 -3.01 21.19 -20.59
C VAL A 58 -3.72 20.70 -21.83
#